data_AF-A0A0Q6WD85-F1
#
_entry.id   AF-A0A0Q6WD85-F1
#
_cell.length_a   1.000
_cell.length_b   1.000
_cell.length_c   1.000
_cell.angle_alpha   90.00
_cell.angle_beta   90.00
_cell.angle_gamma   90.00
#
_symmetry.space_group_name_H-M   'P 1'
#
loop_
_entity.id
_entity.type
_entity.pdbx_description
1 polymer ?
#
loop_
_entity_poly.entity_id
_entity_poly.type
_entity_poly.pdbx_seq_one_letter_code
_entity_poly.pdbx_strand_id
1 'polypeptide(L)'
;MIAVFDQFHDGIAELDDPTAKRLVNNWTDIRDQYVTATVAPRSALAAGMEQGLRETPILVQSMQPEARKCAVHALAAATSAHYPDFLAKEAERLTKIKTRGSIRGEAEFYFVRHRIDLLEGDPRQEEELRLLYELTDRFEGKRK
;
A
#
# COMPACT_ATOMS: atom_id res chain seq x y z
N MET A 1 -12.83 -4.17 6.09
CA MET A 1 -11.76 -4.60 5.17
C MET A 1 -12.27 -4.93 3.77
N ILE A 2 -13.30 -5.76 3.56
CA ILE A 2 -13.87 -5.99 2.21
C ILE A 2 -14.19 -4.68 1.48
N ALA A 3 -14.86 -3.73 2.16
CA ALA A 3 -15.13 -2.41 1.60
C ALA A 3 -13.86 -1.61 1.21
N VAL A 4 -12.72 -1.81 1.89
CA VAL A 4 -11.44 -1.19 1.49
C VAL A 4 -11.01 -1.73 0.13
N PHE A 5 -11.06 -3.05 -0.05
CA PHE A 5 -10.67 -3.68 -1.31
C PHE A 5 -11.66 -3.37 -2.43
N ASP A 6 -12.97 -3.35 -2.16
CA ASP A 6 -13.98 -2.96 -3.15
C ASP A 6 -13.70 -1.54 -3.67
N GLN A 7 -13.63 -0.55 -2.76
CA GLN A 7 -13.38 0.83 -3.15
C GLN A 7 -12.02 1.03 -3.82
N PHE A 8 -10.97 0.32 -3.38
CA PHE A 8 -9.66 0.37 -4.03
C PHE A 8 -9.73 -0.14 -5.47
N HIS A 9 -10.34 -1.32 -5.70
CA HIS A 9 -10.43 -1.91 -7.03
C HIS A 9 -11.33 -1.09 -7.97
N ASP A 10 -12.42 -0.51 -7.47
CA ASP A 10 -13.24 0.45 -8.22
C ASP A 10 -12.41 1.66 -8.65
N GLY A 11 -11.55 2.17 -7.76
CA GLY A 11 -10.69 3.32 -8.02
C GLY A 11 -9.58 3.08 -9.05
N ILE A 12 -9.23 1.82 -9.34
CA ILE A 12 -8.21 1.45 -10.33
C ILE A 12 -8.77 0.77 -11.59
N ALA A 13 -10.07 0.52 -11.64
CA ALA A 13 -10.72 -0.23 -12.73
C ALA A 13 -10.52 0.41 -14.12
N GLU A 14 -10.54 1.74 -14.17
CA GLU A 14 -10.43 2.52 -15.41
C GLU A 14 -8.98 2.84 -15.80
N LEU A 15 -7.98 2.38 -15.03
CA LEU A 15 -6.58 2.61 -15.35
C LEU A 15 -6.15 1.72 -16.53
N ASP A 16 -5.58 2.34 -17.56
CA ASP A 16 -4.94 1.60 -18.65
C ASP A 16 -3.55 1.11 -18.25
N ASP A 17 -3.50 0.22 -17.25
CA ASP A 17 -2.30 -0.43 -16.78
C ASP A 17 -2.54 -1.96 -16.63
N PRO A 18 -1.63 -2.81 -17.16
CA PRO A 18 -1.82 -4.26 -17.10
C PRO A 18 -1.84 -4.81 -15.67
N THR A 19 -1.15 -4.17 -14.74
CA THR A 19 -1.17 -4.53 -13.32
C THR A 19 -2.51 -4.19 -12.70
N ALA A 20 -3.08 -3.03 -13.03
CA ALA A 20 -4.39 -2.62 -12.53
C ALA A 20 -5.48 -3.60 -12.99
N LYS A 21 -5.51 -3.91 -14.30
CA LYS A 21 -6.43 -4.90 -14.88
C LYS A 21 -6.32 -6.27 -14.20
N ARG A 22 -5.09 -6.74 -13.94
CA ARG A 22 -4.84 -8.01 -13.24
C ARG A 22 -5.38 -7.99 -11.81
N LEU A 23 -5.18 -6.91 -11.06
CA LEU A 23 -5.66 -6.78 -9.68
C LEU A 23 -7.18 -6.79 -9.62
N VAL A 24 -7.84 -6.02 -10.49
CA VAL A 24 -9.30 -5.94 -10.59
C VAL A 24 -9.92 -7.28 -10.94
N ASN A 25 -9.38 -7.97 -11.95
CA ASN A 25 -9.86 -9.31 -12.32
C ASN A 25 -9.68 -10.31 -11.17
N ASN A 26 -8.50 -10.35 -10.55
CA ASN A 26 -8.23 -11.24 -9.44
C ASN A 26 -9.17 -10.98 -8.25
N TRP A 27 -9.42 -9.72 -7.91
CA TRP A 27 -10.37 -9.39 -6.85
C TRP A 27 -11.78 -9.86 -7.20
N THR A 28 -12.22 -9.62 -8.44
CA THR A 28 -13.54 -10.06 -8.93
C THR A 28 -13.71 -11.57 -8.77
N ASP A 29 -12.67 -12.36 -9.08
CA ASP A 29 -12.70 -13.82 -9.01
C ASP A 29 -12.74 -14.36 -7.56
N ILE A 30 -12.07 -13.68 -6.62
CA ILE A 30 -11.90 -14.19 -5.24
C ILE A 30 -12.81 -13.50 -4.22
N ARG A 31 -13.42 -12.37 -4.55
CA ARG A 31 -14.19 -11.52 -3.62
C ARG A 31 -15.26 -12.31 -2.86
N ASP A 32 -16.03 -13.11 -3.56
CA ASP A 32 -17.13 -13.86 -2.95
C ASP A 32 -16.64 -14.89 -1.92
N GLN A 33 -15.42 -15.40 -2.08
CA GLN A 33 -14.80 -16.30 -1.10
C GLN A 33 -14.52 -15.59 0.23
N TYR A 34 -14.13 -14.31 0.18
CA TYR A 34 -13.94 -13.46 1.36
C TYR A 34 -15.26 -13.04 2.01
N VAL A 35 -16.29 -12.76 1.20
CA VAL A 35 -17.63 -12.38 1.69
C VAL A 35 -18.32 -13.56 2.38
N THR A 36 -18.29 -14.73 1.75
CA THR A 36 -18.99 -15.93 2.23
C THR A 36 -18.19 -16.71 3.27
N ALA A 37 -16.88 -16.46 3.38
CA ALA A 37 -15.95 -17.17 4.24
C ALA A 37 -15.98 -18.71 4.05
N THR A 38 -16.12 -19.14 2.80
CA THR A 38 -16.29 -20.56 2.42
C THR A 38 -14.98 -21.35 2.38
N VAL A 39 -13.84 -20.67 2.23
CA VAL A 39 -12.53 -21.30 2.01
C VAL A 39 -11.64 -21.35 3.25
N ALA A 40 -11.93 -20.56 4.28
CA ALA A 40 -11.16 -20.49 5.51
C ALA A 40 -11.95 -19.82 6.65
N PRO A 41 -11.54 -19.99 7.93
CA PRO A 41 -12.13 -19.27 9.05
C PRO A 41 -12.03 -17.74 8.88
N ARG A 42 -13.04 -17.01 9.36
CA ARG A 42 -13.11 -15.53 9.26
C ARG A 42 -11.87 -14.82 9.80
N SER A 43 -11.26 -15.33 10.86
CA SER A 43 -10.04 -14.76 11.44
C SER A 43 -8.83 -14.92 10.51
N ALA A 44 -8.70 -16.06 9.84
CA ALA A 44 -7.65 -16.30 8.87
C ALA A 44 -7.82 -15.42 7.62
N LEU A 45 -9.05 -15.28 7.14
CA LEU A 45 -9.37 -14.35 6.04
C LEU A 45 -9.07 -12.90 6.43
N ALA A 46 -9.46 -12.47 7.63
CA ALA A 46 -9.15 -11.13 8.12
C ALA A 46 -7.63 -10.87 8.17
N ALA A 47 -6.85 -11.83 8.68
CA ALA A 47 -5.39 -11.73 8.69
C ALA A 47 -4.80 -11.64 7.27
N GLY A 48 -5.30 -12.46 6.34
CA GLY A 48 -4.90 -12.43 4.93
C GLY A 48 -5.24 -11.09 4.25
N MET A 49 -6.39 -10.49 4.57
CA MET A 49 -6.76 -9.17 4.06
C MET A 49 -5.85 -8.07 4.62
N GLU A 50 -5.51 -8.11 5.91
CA GLU A 50 -4.54 -7.16 6.46
C GLU A 50 -3.16 -7.31 5.81
N GLN A 51 -2.73 -8.55 5.55
CA GLN A 51 -1.50 -8.81 4.81
C GLN A 51 -1.58 -8.24 3.39
N GLY A 52 -2.69 -8.49 2.68
CA GLY A 52 -2.95 -7.95 1.36
C GLY A 52 -2.88 -6.42 1.31
N LEU A 53 -3.43 -5.72 2.31
CA LEU A 53 -3.30 -4.26 2.41
C LEU A 53 -1.84 -3.81 2.54
N ARG A 54 -1.03 -4.53 3.32
CA ARG A 54 0.41 -4.22 3.49
C ARG A 54 1.23 -4.52 2.24
N GLU A 55 0.83 -5.50 1.44
CA GLU A 55 1.53 -5.94 0.23
C GLU A 55 1.07 -5.20 -1.02
N THR A 56 -0.13 -4.61 -1.03
CA THR A 56 -0.66 -3.87 -2.18
C THR A 56 0.31 -2.80 -2.71
N PRO A 57 1.00 -2.00 -1.86
CA PRO A 57 2.01 -1.06 -2.34
C PRO A 57 3.16 -1.70 -3.15
N ILE A 58 3.52 -2.94 -2.83
CA ILE A 58 4.52 -3.71 -3.59
C ILE A 58 3.95 -4.09 -4.95
N LEU A 59 2.70 -4.55 -4.98
CA LEU A 59 2.03 -5.00 -6.20
C LEU A 59 1.83 -3.86 -7.21
N VAL A 60 1.56 -2.64 -6.74
CA VAL A 60 1.36 -1.47 -7.61
C VAL A 60 2.67 -0.80 -8.02
N GLN A 61 3.82 -1.21 -7.46
CA GLN A 61 5.10 -0.58 -7.76
C GLN A 61 5.49 -0.70 -9.24
N SER A 62 5.12 -1.80 -9.89
CA SER A 62 5.39 -2.05 -11.31
C SER A 62 4.51 -1.26 -12.27
N MET A 63 3.51 -0.52 -11.76
CA MET A 63 2.65 0.34 -12.59
C MET A 63 3.44 1.53 -13.14
N GLN A 64 2.96 2.07 -14.28
CA GLN A 64 3.47 3.34 -14.80
C GLN A 64 3.31 4.47 -13.77
N PRO A 65 4.18 5.50 -13.75
CA PRO A 65 4.19 6.51 -12.68
C PRO A 65 2.83 7.15 -12.38
N GLU A 66 2.09 7.54 -13.41
CA GLU A 66 0.77 8.16 -13.29
C GLU A 66 -0.27 7.17 -12.75
N ALA A 67 -0.29 5.95 -13.28
CA ALA A 67 -1.18 4.90 -12.82
C ALA A 67 -0.88 4.48 -11.36
N ARG A 68 0.41 4.37 -11.01
CA ARG A 68 0.85 4.09 -9.64
C ARG A 68 0.38 5.17 -8.68
N LYS A 69 0.54 6.44 -9.05
CA LYS A 69 0.06 7.57 -8.23
C LYS A 69 -1.45 7.47 -8.00
N CYS A 70 -2.23 7.21 -9.04
CA CYS A 70 -3.68 6.99 -8.92
C CYS A 70 -4.00 5.83 -7.99
N ALA A 71 -3.35 4.67 -8.15
CA ALA A 71 -3.58 3.49 -7.32
C ALA A 71 -3.21 3.73 -5.85
N VAL A 72 -2.10 4.42 -5.59
CA VAL A 72 -1.66 4.79 -4.24
C VAL A 72 -2.67 5.71 -3.56
N HIS A 73 -3.19 6.72 -4.27
CA HIS A 73 -4.25 7.59 -3.74
C HIS A 73 -5.57 6.85 -3.53
N ALA A 74 -5.96 5.96 -4.45
CA ALA A 74 -7.16 5.13 -4.31
C ALA A 74 -7.08 4.23 -3.06
N LEU A 75 -5.93 3.58 -2.84
CA LEU A 75 -5.71 2.75 -1.65
C LEU A 75 -5.76 3.58 -0.36
N ALA A 76 -5.13 4.75 -0.34
CA ALA A 76 -5.14 5.64 0.81
C ALA A 76 -6.56 6.16 1.13
N ALA A 77 -7.34 6.53 0.09
CA ALA A 77 -8.72 6.95 0.24
C ALA A 77 -9.60 5.82 0.79
N ALA A 78 -9.50 4.62 0.22
CA ALA A 78 -10.27 3.46 0.66
C ALA A 78 -9.93 3.04 2.10
N THR A 79 -8.65 3.07 2.46
CA THR A 79 -8.20 2.74 3.82
C THR A 79 -8.68 3.78 4.82
N SER A 80 -8.61 5.08 4.47
CA SER A 80 -9.10 6.16 5.32
C SER A 80 -10.61 6.06 5.58
N ALA A 81 -11.38 5.69 4.55
CA ALA A 81 -12.84 5.58 4.65
C ALA A 81 -13.29 4.35 5.45
N HIS A 82 -12.59 3.21 5.31
CA HIS A 82 -13.11 1.92 5.75
C HIS A 82 -12.24 1.19 6.78
N TYR A 83 -11.01 1.66 7.06
CA TYR A 83 -10.16 1.08 8.08
C TYR A 83 -9.16 2.09 8.69
N PRO A 84 -9.64 3.17 9.35
CA PRO A 84 -8.77 4.22 9.89
C PRO A 84 -7.77 3.73 10.95
N ASP A 85 -8.12 2.71 11.74
CA ASP A 85 -7.22 2.12 12.74
C ASP A 85 -5.95 1.51 12.12
N PHE A 86 -6.03 1.05 10.87
CA PHE A 86 -4.85 0.58 10.14
C PHE A 86 -3.87 1.72 9.87
N LEU A 87 -4.35 2.92 9.56
CA LEU A 87 -3.50 4.10 9.34
C LEU A 87 -2.76 4.51 10.60
N ALA A 88 -3.40 4.42 11.77
CA ALA A 88 -2.75 4.68 13.05
C ALA A 88 -1.58 3.71 13.28
N LYS A 89 -1.77 2.41 13.00
CA LYS A 89 -0.71 1.39 13.09
C LYS A 89 0.44 1.66 12.11
N GLU A 90 0.12 2.04 10.88
CA GLU A 90 1.15 2.35 9.87
C GLU A 90 1.92 3.63 10.23
N ALA A 91 1.27 4.65 10.82
CA ALA A 91 1.95 5.85 11.31
C ALA A 91 2.93 5.54 12.46
N GLU A 92 2.54 4.66 13.39
CA GLU A 92 3.43 4.18 14.45
C GLU A 92 4.62 3.41 13.87
N ARG A 93 4.37 2.54 12.88
CA ARG A 93 5.41 1.80 12.17
C ARG A 93 6.39 2.73 11.47
N LEU A 94 5.90 3.74 10.76
CA LEU A 94 6.74 4.75 10.10
C LEU A 94 7.60 5.51 11.10
N THR A 95 7.01 5.91 12.23
CA THR A 95 7.75 6.58 13.32
C THR A 95 8.89 5.70 13.82
N LYS A 96 8.65 4.39 14.05
CA LYS A 96 9.69 3.44 14.46
C LYS A 96 10.82 3.33 13.43
N ILE A 97 10.51 3.32 12.13
CA ILE A 97 11.50 3.27 11.06
C ILE A 97 12.35 4.55 11.04
N LYS A 98 11.70 5.72 11.13
CA LYS A 98 12.36 7.03 11.14
C LYS A 98 13.27 7.21 12.35
N THR A 99 12.77 6.93 13.55
CA THR A 99 13.56 7.02 14.80
C THR A 99 14.78 6.11 14.75
N ARG A 100 14.65 4.93 14.14
CA ARG A 100 15.76 4.00 13.95
C ARG A 100 16.76 4.46 12.88
N GLY A 101 16.35 5.32 11.95
CA GLY A 101 17.22 5.86 10.90
C GLY A 101 17.71 4.84 9.86
N SER A 102 17.07 3.66 9.76
CA SER A 102 17.47 2.61 8.81
C SER A 102 16.34 1.65 8.44
N ILE A 103 16.32 1.21 7.19
CA ILE A 103 15.44 0.17 6.64
C ILE A 103 16.12 -1.20 6.80
N ARG A 104 15.38 -2.19 7.31
CA ARG A 104 15.90 -3.54 7.63
C ARG A 104 15.67 -4.57 6.53
N GLY A 105 14.79 -4.30 5.59
CA GLY A 105 14.45 -5.24 4.53
C GLY A 105 13.44 -4.67 3.54
N GLU A 106 13.12 -5.47 2.53
CA GLU A 106 12.30 -5.06 1.38
C GLU A 106 10.90 -4.62 1.79
N ALA A 107 10.27 -5.29 2.75
CA ALA A 107 8.95 -4.90 3.24
C ALA A 107 8.91 -3.48 3.87
N GLU A 108 9.99 -3.06 4.53
CA GLU A 108 10.10 -1.69 5.05
C GLU A 108 10.49 -0.71 3.93
N PHE A 109 11.31 -1.15 2.97
CA PHE A 109 11.66 -0.35 1.80
C PHE A 109 10.42 0.03 0.98
N TYR A 110 9.58 -0.94 0.62
CA TYR A 110 8.36 -0.69 -0.14
C TYR A 110 7.34 0.12 0.66
N PHE A 111 7.25 -0.10 1.97
CA PHE A 111 6.42 0.73 2.85
C PHE A 111 6.86 2.20 2.83
N VAL A 112 8.17 2.47 2.93
CA VAL A 112 8.71 3.84 2.85
C VAL A 112 8.52 4.42 1.45
N ARG A 113 8.76 3.64 0.38
CA ARG A 113 8.56 4.09 -1.00
C ARG A 113 7.11 4.47 -1.29
N HIS A 114 6.16 3.69 -0.79
CA HIS A 114 4.74 4.00 -0.85
C HIS A 114 4.41 5.31 -0.12
N ARG A 115 5.02 5.53 1.05
CA ARG A 115 4.84 6.78 1.79
C ARG A 115 5.38 7.98 1.03
N ILE A 116 6.50 7.83 0.32
CA ILE A 116 7.03 8.87 -0.56
C ILE A 116 6.02 9.18 -1.67
N ASP A 117 5.51 8.16 -2.39
CA ASP A 117 4.53 8.36 -3.47
C ASP A 117 3.27 9.12 -3.01
N LEU A 118 2.86 8.95 -1.74
CA LEU A 118 1.73 9.68 -1.15
C LEU A 118 2.02 11.15 -0.83
N LEU A 119 3.26 11.48 -0.46
CA LEU A 119 3.67 12.81 -0.02
C LEU A 119 4.23 13.65 -1.18
N GLU A 120 4.68 12.98 -2.24
CA GLU A 120 5.35 13.62 -3.38
C GLU A 120 4.44 14.66 -4.05
N GLY A 121 4.93 15.90 -4.09
CA GLY A 121 4.21 17.06 -4.62
C GLY A 121 3.44 17.90 -3.59
N ASP A 122 3.47 17.58 -2.29
CA ASP A 122 3.01 18.47 -1.22
C ASP A 122 4.19 19.28 -0.63
N PRO A 123 4.28 20.60 -0.88
CA PRO A 123 5.37 21.44 -0.35
C PRO A 123 5.47 21.44 1.18
N ARG A 124 4.38 21.12 1.89
CA ARG A 124 4.37 21.08 3.37
C ARG A 124 5.09 19.84 3.91
N GLN A 125 5.41 18.88 3.06
CA GLN A 125 6.01 17.60 3.42
C GLN A 125 7.48 17.50 3.00
N GLU A 126 8.12 18.58 2.54
CA GLU A 126 9.50 18.57 2.01
C GLU A 126 10.52 17.97 2.98
N GLU A 127 10.45 18.31 4.27
CA GLU A 127 11.38 17.79 5.27
C GLU A 127 11.17 16.28 5.53
N GLU A 128 9.91 15.85 5.61
CA GLU A 128 9.56 14.44 5.75
C GLU A 128 10.00 13.66 4.50
N LEU A 129 9.70 14.16 3.30
CA LEU A 129 10.11 13.57 2.02
C LEU A 129 11.63 13.40 1.95
N ARG A 130 12.39 14.45 2.30
CA ARG A 130 13.86 14.39 2.32
C ARG A 130 14.36 13.26 3.22
N LEU A 131 13.82 13.14 4.44
CA LEU A 131 14.17 12.07 5.37
C LEU A 131 13.85 10.69 4.79
N LEU A 132 12.69 10.52 4.16
CA LEU A 132 12.28 9.25 3.57
C LEU A 132 13.15 8.85 2.38
N TYR A 133 13.50 9.79 1.48
CA TYR A 133 14.45 9.55 0.40
C TYR A 133 15.83 9.16 0.93
N GLU A 134 16.34 9.85 1.96
CA GLU A 134 17.62 9.49 2.57
C GLU A 134 17.61 8.05 3.14
N LEU A 135 16.48 7.60 3.70
CA LEU A 135 16.33 6.22 4.18
C LEU A 135 16.39 5.20 3.03
N THR A 136 15.70 5.46 1.93
CA THR A 136 15.69 4.58 0.76
C THR A 136 17.06 4.53 0.09
N ASP A 137 17.71 5.68 -0.10
CA ASP A 137 19.03 5.79 -0.74
C ASP A 137 20.10 5.03 0.06
N ARG A 138 20.08 5.14 1.40
CA ARG A 138 20.99 4.39 2.28
C ARG A 138 20.76 2.88 2.20
N PHE A 139 19.51 2.44 2.04
CA PHE A 139 19.20 1.02 1.92
C PHE A 139 19.69 0.46 0.58
N GLU A 140 19.43 1.17 -0.52
CA GLU A 140 19.88 0.78 -1.85
C GLU A 140 21.40 0.81 -1.98
N GLY A 141 22.07 1.83 -1.41
CA GLY A 141 23.53 1.96 -1.42
C GLY A 141 24.26 0.82 -0.69
N LYS A 142 23.62 0.15 0.28
CA LYS A 142 24.17 -1.03 0.98
C LYS A 142 24.02 -2.34 0.19
N ARG A 143 23.20 -2.35 -0.86
CA ARG A 143 22.94 -3.53 -1.70
C ARG A 143 23.77 -3.55 -2.98
N LYS A 144 24.51 -2.46 -3.26
CA LYS A 144 25.50 -2.38 -4.33
C LYS A 144 26.84 -2.89 -3.84
#